data_AF-A0A2A4M6P2-F1
#
_entry.id   AF-A0A2A4M6P2-F1
#
_cell.length_a   1.000
_cell.length_b   1.000
_cell.length_c   1.000
_cell.angle_alpha   90.00
_cell.angle_beta   90.00
_cell.angle_gamma   90.00
#
_symmetry.space_group_name_H-M   'P 1'
#
loop_
_entity.id
_entity.type
_entity.pdbx_description
1 polymer ?
#
loop_
_entity_poly.entity_id
_entity_poly.type
_entity_poly.pdbx_seq_one_letter_code
_entity_poly.pdbx_strand_id
1 'polypeptide(L)'
;MNNQPISNKADINLQSQLKVNPGQIFTVSLLNGFGKKFTTVDEFTNFLDPKNIKEKKQLNHPCAGPIEINAKIHNNSLAIHIVDLKATKGYQCISRSTGILKNQFCDRECAIYELEKDGSLSFRGNDVIMRGTPKLGFVTTLDSEERSLGRACQNGGNLDINLLDKGSTIYLPVNADTAKILVGDLHICQGNGEACGIAIEADGEATLKVDLVDKIDFPVIDHKDYLVIVGWGNNMEDSVACSVENAICYLQRVFPFNDWSRGEIYKFVSAEGNITMGNATGKVVTSGVHFYKRRIKNQYGFPIF
;
A
#
# COMPACT_ATOMS: atom_id res chain seq x y z
N MET A 1 18.23 6.08 19.98
CA MET A 1 17.23 6.12 18.89
C MET A 1 18.00 5.90 17.62
N ASN A 2 17.84 4.75 16.96
CA ASN A 2 18.51 4.53 15.67
C ASN A 2 17.92 5.54 14.67
N ASN A 3 18.77 6.40 14.10
CA ASN A 3 18.43 7.32 13.01
C ASN A 3 18.02 6.49 11.78
N GLN A 4 16.77 6.04 11.75
CA GLN A 4 16.22 5.43 10.55
C GLN A 4 15.84 6.52 9.55
N PRO A 5 16.19 6.34 8.27
CA PRO A 5 15.89 7.32 7.23
C PRO A 5 14.39 7.44 7.03
N ILE A 6 13.87 8.64 7.19
CA ILE A 6 12.50 9.00 6.84
C ILE A 6 12.57 9.92 5.61
N SER A 7 11.83 9.55 4.58
CA SER A 7 11.63 10.36 3.37
C SER A 7 10.18 10.84 3.30
N ASN A 8 10.00 12.06 2.82
CA ASN A 8 8.68 12.68 2.55
C ASN A 8 8.41 12.87 1.04
N LYS A 9 9.33 12.36 0.20
CA LYS A 9 9.23 12.34 -1.27
C LYS A 9 9.91 11.09 -1.83
N ALA A 10 9.44 10.61 -2.97
CA ALA A 10 10.08 9.56 -3.74
C ALA A 10 11.08 10.21 -4.71
N ASP A 11 12.37 10.02 -4.46
CA ASP A 11 13.45 10.61 -5.27
C ASP A 11 14.67 9.68 -5.25
N ILE A 12 15.02 9.12 -6.40
CA ILE A 12 16.14 8.17 -6.55
C ILE A 12 17.49 8.77 -6.16
N ASN A 13 17.64 10.10 -6.22
CA ASN A 13 18.89 10.78 -5.91
C ASN A 13 19.15 10.90 -4.40
N LEU A 14 18.14 10.62 -3.56
CA LEU A 14 18.32 10.57 -2.12
C LEU A 14 19.33 9.47 -1.75
N GLN A 15 20.23 9.82 -0.83
CA GLN A 15 21.24 8.89 -0.33
C GLN A 15 20.56 7.73 0.40
N SER A 16 20.84 6.51 -0.04
CA SER A 16 20.40 5.30 0.63
C SER A 16 21.04 5.25 2.02
N GLN A 17 20.24 5.11 3.07
CA GLN A 17 20.77 4.97 4.43
C GLN A 17 20.67 3.53 4.96
N LEU A 18 20.04 2.63 4.20
CA LEU A 18 20.09 1.19 4.41
C LEU A 18 20.38 0.51 3.07
N LYS A 19 21.29 -0.47 3.08
CA LYS A 19 21.55 -1.36 1.94
C LYS A 19 21.27 -2.79 2.35
N VAL A 20 20.57 -3.55 1.51
CA VAL A 20 20.19 -4.94 1.77
C VAL A 20 20.49 -5.80 0.54
N ASN A 21 20.93 -7.04 0.76
CA ASN A 21 21.09 -7.99 -0.33
C ASN A 21 19.74 -8.68 -0.65
N PRO A 22 19.49 -9.10 -1.91
CA PRO A 22 18.37 -9.98 -2.20
C PRO A 22 18.36 -11.20 -1.27
N GLY A 23 17.18 -11.61 -0.82
CA GLY A 23 17.01 -12.70 0.13
C GLY A 23 17.15 -12.32 1.60
N GLN A 24 17.74 -11.17 1.91
CA GLN A 24 17.97 -10.72 3.28
C GLN A 24 16.68 -10.24 3.94
N ILE A 25 16.42 -10.71 5.17
CA ILE A 25 15.36 -10.19 6.02
C ILE A 25 15.90 -8.97 6.79
N PHE A 26 15.11 -7.90 6.83
CA PHE A 26 15.44 -6.67 7.57
C PHE A 26 14.18 -6.04 8.16
N THR A 27 14.35 -5.20 9.18
CA THR A 27 13.25 -4.49 9.85
C THR A 27 13.46 -2.98 9.76
N VAL A 28 12.39 -2.26 9.43
CA VAL A 28 12.33 -0.80 9.46
C VAL A 28 11.23 -0.33 10.40
N SER A 29 11.47 0.76 11.15
CA SER A 29 10.42 1.44 11.91
C SER A 29 9.67 2.38 10.98
N LEU A 30 8.38 2.44 11.18
CA LEU A 30 7.44 3.25 10.41
C LEU A 30 6.81 4.28 11.34
N LEU A 31 6.62 5.49 10.82
CA LEU A 31 5.89 6.56 11.47
C LEU A 31 4.51 6.64 10.80
N ASN A 32 3.48 6.97 11.58
CA ASN A 32 2.13 7.15 11.05
C ASN A 32 2.06 8.22 9.93
N GLY A 33 1.01 8.21 9.10
CA GLY A 33 0.85 9.11 7.96
C GLY A 33 0.90 10.62 8.27
N PHE A 34 0.73 11.03 9.53
CA PHE A 34 0.84 12.43 9.98
C PHE A 34 2.27 12.88 10.27
N GLY A 35 3.22 11.94 10.38
CA GLY A 35 4.63 12.24 10.62
C GLY A 35 4.96 12.78 12.00
N LYS A 36 4.06 12.55 12.98
CA LYS A 36 4.24 12.97 14.36
C LYS A 36 3.47 12.05 15.29
N LYS A 37 4.02 11.79 16.48
CA LYS A 37 3.34 11.05 17.54
C LYS A 37 2.52 12.02 18.38
N PHE A 38 1.33 11.60 18.79
CA PHE A 38 0.45 12.40 19.64
C PHE A 38 0.13 11.66 20.93
N THR A 39 0.16 12.37 22.05
CA THR A 39 -0.16 11.78 23.35
C THR A 39 -1.65 11.97 23.70
N THR A 40 -2.24 13.08 23.26
CA THR A 40 -3.65 13.40 23.53
C THR A 40 -4.40 13.74 22.24
N VAL A 41 -5.72 13.55 22.25
CA VAL A 41 -6.60 13.92 21.13
C VAL A 41 -6.56 15.43 20.85
N ASP A 42 -6.41 16.27 21.88
CA ASP A 42 -6.27 17.71 21.72
C ASP A 42 -4.98 18.10 20.99
N GLU A 43 -3.86 17.44 21.29
CA GLU A 43 -2.60 17.65 20.58
C GLU A 43 -2.75 17.32 19.09
N PHE A 44 -3.36 16.17 18.80
CA PHE A 44 -3.62 15.73 17.44
C PHE A 44 -4.57 16.67 16.69
N THR A 45 -5.64 17.10 17.34
CA THR A 45 -6.62 18.04 16.77
C THR A 45 -5.98 19.39 16.48
N ASN A 46 -5.17 19.91 17.41
CA ASN A 46 -4.43 21.17 17.22
C ASN A 46 -3.43 21.08 16.07
N PHE A 47 -2.75 19.95 15.89
CA PHE A 47 -1.87 19.74 14.74
C PHE A 47 -2.62 19.84 13.40
N LEU A 48 -3.85 19.33 13.33
CA LEU A 48 -4.68 19.38 12.13
C LEU A 48 -5.26 20.76 11.79
N ASP A 49 -5.14 21.74 12.69
CA ASP A 49 -5.56 23.14 12.47
C ASP A 49 -4.97 23.71 11.16
N PRO A 50 -5.76 24.40 10.32
CA PRO A 50 -5.29 25.05 9.10
C PRO A 50 -4.05 25.95 9.28
N LYS A 51 -3.87 26.59 10.44
CA LYS A 51 -2.71 27.46 10.72
C LYS A 51 -1.38 26.71 10.68
N ASN A 52 -1.40 25.40 10.92
CA ASN A 52 -0.21 24.54 10.96
C ASN A 52 0.13 23.91 9.59
N ILE A 53 -0.37 24.46 8.48
CA ILE A 53 -0.17 23.89 7.13
C ILE A 53 1.30 23.72 6.72
N LYS A 54 2.20 24.59 7.20
CA LYS A 54 3.63 24.50 6.88
C LYS A 54 4.27 23.27 7.53
N GLU A 55 4.05 23.07 8.84
CA GLU A 55 4.53 21.89 9.58
C GLU A 55 3.94 20.61 8.97
N LYS A 56 2.63 20.57 8.72
CA LYS A 56 1.97 19.42 8.10
C LYS A 56 2.60 19.05 6.76
N LYS A 57 2.84 20.02 5.86
CA LYS A 57 3.46 19.74 4.56
C LYS A 57 4.88 19.18 4.66
N GLN A 58 5.63 19.53 5.70
CA GLN A 58 6.99 19.04 5.90
C GLN A 58 7.01 17.59 6.40
N LEU A 59 6.04 17.22 7.25
CA LEU A 59 5.97 15.92 7.92
C LEU A 59 5.10 14.89 7.18
N ASN A 60 4.28 15.32 6.22
CA ASN A 60 3.24 14.50 5.60
C ASN A 60 3.75 13.20 4.94
N HIS A 61 3.04 12.09 5.20
CA HIS A 61 3.27 10.76 4.61
C HIS A 61 4.75 10.30 4.70
N PRO A 62 5.34 10.23 5.90
CA PRO A 62 6.71 9.77 6.07
C PRO A 62 6.85 8.30 5.68
N CYS A 63 7.88 7.96 4.91
CA CYS A 63 8.20 6.58 4.56
C CYS A 63 9.64 6.24 4.95
N ALA A 64 9.87 5.01 5.40
CA ALA A 64 11.18 4.48 5.66
C ALA A 64 11.96 4.28 4.35
N GLY A 65 13.20 4.76 4.33
CA GLY A 65 14.12 4.66 3.19
C GLY A 65 14.59 6.02 2.65
N PRO A 66 15.32 6.06 1.52
CA PRO A 66 15.47 4.96 0.56
C PRO A 66 16.29 3.77 1.08
N ILE A 67 15.80 2.57 0.81
CA ILE A 67 16.47 1.30 1.07
C ILE A 67 16.98 0.78 -0.26
N GLU A 68 18.30 0.66 -0.40
CA GLU A 68 18.93 0.19 -1.63
C GLU A 68 19.09 -1.33 -1.62
N ILE A 69 18.67 -1.96 -2.72
CA ILE A 69 18.84 -3.38 -2.94
C ILE A 69 20.14 -3.57 -3.70
N ASN A 70 21.10 -4.25 -3.09
CA ASN A 70 22.41 -4.53 -3.65
C ASN A 70 22.32 -5.65 -4.69
N ALA A 71 21.83 -5.32 -5.88
CA ALA A 71 21.70 -6.26 -6.97
C ALA A 71 21.85 -5.57 -8.33
N LYS A 72 22.27 -6.35 -9.34
CA LYS A 72 22.25 -5.88 -10.73
C LYS A 72 20.81 -5.93 -11.22
N ILE A 73 20.26 -4.77 -11.55
CA ILE A 73 18.89 -4.65 -12.03
C ILE A 73 18.92 -4.55 -13.54
N HIS A 74 18.70 -5.66 -14.25
CA HIS A 74 18.57 -5.63 -15.70
C HIS A 74 17.30 -6.36 -16.13
N ASN A 75 16.28 -5.60 -16.53
CA ASN A 75 14.96 -6.14 -16.87
C ASN A 75 14.33 -7.02 -15.76
N ASN A 76 14.67 -6.75 -14.50
CA ASN A 76 14.10 -7.43 -13.34
C ASN A 76 13.10 -6.52 -12.60
N SER A 77 12.30 -7.14 -11.77
CA SER A 77 11.39 -6.49 -10.82
C SER A 77 11.72 -6.96 -9.40
N LEU A 78 11.12 -6.32 -8.40
CA LEU A 78 11.27 -6.74 -7.01
C LEU A 78 10.06 -7.52 -6.55
N ALA A 79 10.29 -8.62 -5.84
CA ALA A 79 9.30 -9.21 -4.94
C ALA A 79 9.61 -8.71 -3.52
N ILE A 80 8.68 -7.95 -2.93
CA ILE A 80 8.82 -7.41 -1.57
C ILE A 80 7.85 -8.20 -0.69
N HIS A 81 8.40 -9.10 0.10
CA HIS A 81 7.66 -9.95 1.02
C HIS A 81 7.45 -9.25 2.36
N ILE A 82 6.21 -9.22 2.82
CA ILE A 82 5.86 -8.72 4.15
C ILE A 82 5.98 -9.89 5.14
N VAL A 83 7.11 -9.96 5.83
CA VAL A 83 7.39 -11.05 6.79
C VAL A 83 6.60 -10.84 8.08
N ASP A 84 6.55 -9.60 8.58
CA ASP A 84 5.77 -9.23 9.76
C ASP A 84 5.47 -7.72 9.76
N LEU A 85 4.34 -7.34 10.36
CA LEU A 85 3.96 -5.94 10.58
C LEU A 85 3.50 -5.80 12.03
N LYS A 86 4.04 -4.80 12.73
CA LYS A 86 3.70 -4.52 14.12
C LYS A 86 3.28 -3.07 14.26
N ALA A 87 2.01 -2.85 14.58
CA ALA A 87 1.51 -1.53 14.96
C ALA A 87 1.62 -1.35 16.47
N THR A 88 1.90 -0.12 16.89
CA THR A 88 2.07 0.23 18.32
C THR A 88 1.00 1.19 18.82
N LYS A 89 0.60 2.16 18.00
CA LYS A 89 -0.39 3.17 18.35
C LYS A 89 -1.09 3.68 17.10
N GLY A 90 -2.39 3.91 17.19
CA GLY A 90 -3.27 4.31 16.10
C GLY A 90 -3.78 5.75 16.20
N TYR A 91 -3.98 6.40 15.06
CA TYR A 91 -4.53 7.74 14.93
C TYR A 91 -5.53 7.76 13.77
N GLN A 92 -6.69 8.38 13.96
CA GLN A 92 -7.66 8.54 12.88
C GLN A 92 -8.37 9.88 12.99
N CYS A 93 -8.72 10.44 11.84
CA CYS A 93 -9.61 11.59 11.74
C CYS A 93 -10.38 11.53 10.42
N ILE A 94 -11.43 12.32 10.29
CA ILE A 94 -12.07 12.61 9.01
C ILE A 94 -11.15 13.53 8.19
N SER A 95 -10.87 13.12 6.96
CA SER A 95 -10.12 13.95 6.04
C SER A 95 -10.96 15.14 5.53
N ARG A 96 -10.30 16.29 5.37
CA ARG A 96 -10.89 17.49 4.73
C ARG A 96 -10.46 17.64 3.27
N SER A 97 -9.50 16.84 2.81
CA SER A 97 -9.01 16.84 1.42
C SER A 97 -9.50 15.63 0.63
N THR A 98 -9.62 14.48 1.31
CA THR A 98 -10.05 13.18 0.79
C THR A 98 -11.32 12.72 1.52
N GLY A 99 -11.88 11.57 1.16
CA GLY A 99 -13.10 11.01 1.75
C GLY A 99 -14.34 11.19 0.87
N ILE A 100 -15.13 10.11 0.75
CA ILE A 100 -16.27 10.00 -0.16
C ILE A 100 -17.36 11.03 0.20
N LEU A 101 -17.58 11.22 1.50
CA LEU A 101 -18.59 12.15 2.04
C LEU A 101 -17.96 13.37 2.72
N LYS A 102 -16.73 13.76 2.38
CA LYS A 102 -15.99 14.83 3.09
C LYS A 102 -16.75 16.17 3.21
N ASN A 103 -17.64 16.46 2.26
CA ASN A 103 -18.43 17.68 2.26
C ASN A 103 -19.60 17.66 3.27
N GLN A 104 -19.92 16.52 3.87
CA GLN A 104 -20.98 16.37 4.87
C GLN A 104 -20.47 16.51 6.32
N PHE A 105 -19.15 16.42 6.54
CA PHE A 105 -18.55 16.41 7.87
C PHE A 105 -17.60 17.59 8.05
N CYS A 106 -17.99 18.59 8.85
CA CYS A 106 -17.17 19.76 9.12
C CYS A 106 -16.02 19.47 10.09
N ASP A 107 -16.28 18.66 11.11
CA ASP A 107 -15.33 18.33 12.16
C ASP A 107 -14.38 17.20 11.75
N ARG A 108 -13.18 17.21 12.34
CA ARG A 108 -12.14 16.20 12.10
C ARG A 108 -12.39 14.90 12.87
N GLU A 109 -13.16 14.92 13.96
CA GLU A 109 -13.44 13.73 14.78
C GLU A 109 -12.18 12.90 15.08
N CYS A 110 -11.18 13.56 15.67
CA CYS A 110 -9.88 12.94 15.95
C CYS A 110 -10.01 11.86 17.03
N ALA A 111 -9.35 10.72 16.81
CA ALA A 111 -9.25 9.64 17.77
C ALA A 111 -7.83 9.09 17.82
N ILE A 112 -7.43 8.64 19.00
CA ILE A 112 -6.19 7.89 19.26
C ILE A 112 -6.59 6.52 19.78
N TYR A 113 -5.98 5.47 19.23
CA TYR A 113 -6.25 4.09 19.56
C TYR A 113 -5.01 3.43 20.13
N GLU A 114 -5.16 2.83 21.30
CA GLU A 114 -4.18 1.91 21.86
C GLU A 114 -4.55 0.49 21.45
N LEU A 115 -3.55 -0.36 21.20
CA LEU A 115 -3.78 -1.77 20.89
C LEU A 115 -3.62 -2.62 22.15
N GLU A 116 -4.51 -3.59 22.29
CA GLU A 116 -4.36 -4.69 23.23
C GLU A 116 -3.27 -5.67 22.76
N LYS A 117 -2.83 -6.55 23.67
CA LYS A 117 -1.77 -7.53 23.38
C LYS A 117 -2.09 -8.48 22.23
N ASP A 118 -3.38 -8.74 21.99
CA ASP A 118 -3.85 -9.58 20.89
C ASP A 118 -4.04 -8.82 19.57
N GLY A 119 -3.71 -7.52 19.56
CA GLY A 119 -3.87 -6.62 18.42
C GLY A 119 -5.29 -6.06 18.24
N SER A 120 -6.22 -6.34 19.16
CA SER A 120 -7.53 -5.69 19.14
C SER A 120 -7.47 -4.24 19.61
N LEU A 121 -8.46 -3.45 19.22
CA LEU A 121 -8.65 -2.07 19.67
C LEU A 121 -10.11 -1.80 19.97
N SER A 122 -10.31 -0.83 20.86
CA SER A 122 -11.62 -0.35 21.26
C SER A 122 -12.05 0.84 20.40
N PHE A 123 -13.23 0.74 19.81
CA PHE A 123 -13.86 1.84 19.08
C PHE A 123 -15.01 2.41 19.92
N ARG A 124 -15.04 3.74 20.09
CA ARG A 124 -16.04 4.48 20.89
C ARG A 124 -16.20 3.94 22.32
N GLY A 125 -15.08 3.75 23.04
CA GLY A 125 -15.13 3.41 24.47
C GLY A 125 -15.69 2.01 24.77
N ASN A 126 -15.37 1.03 23.94
CA ASN A 126 -15.77 -0.39 23.97
C ASN A 126 -17.17 -0.69 23.42
N ASP A 127 -17.85 0.27 22.81
CA ASP A 127 -19.09 0.00 22.06
C ASP A 127 -18.85 -1.05 20.96
N VAL A 128 -17.67 -1.01 20.32
CA VAL A 128 -17.25 -1.99 19.31
C VAL A 128 -15.78 -2.37 19.55
N ILE A 129 -15.49 -3.67 19.54
CA ILE A 129 -14.12 -4.19 19.52
C ILE A 129 -13.74 -4.56 18.10
N MET A 130 -12.70 -3.94 17.58
CA MET A 130 -12.17 -4.20 16.24
C MET A 130 -10.88 -5.01 16.34
N ARG A 131 -10.72 -6.01 15.48
CA ARG A 131 -9.45 -6.74 15.36
C ARG A 131 -8.53 -5.99 14.42
N GLY A 132 -7.46 -5.40 14.96
CA GLY A 132 -6.39 -4.83 14.17
C GLY A 132 -5.67 -5.90 13.35
N THR A 133 -5.52 -5.66 12.05
CA THR A 133 -4.68 -6.49 11.18
C THR A 133 -3.78 -5.53 10.42
N PRO A 134 -2.55 -5.28 10.93
CA PRO A 134 -1.66 -4.28 10.37
C PRO A 134 -1.39 -4.50 8.89
N LYS A 135 -1.41 -3.42 8.10
CA LYS A 135 -1.17 -3.43 6.65
C LYS A 135 -0.34 -2.24 6.21
N LEU A 136 0.39 -2.41 5.12
CA LEU A 136 1.08 -1.29 4.47
C LEU A 136 0.15 -0.61 3.46
N GLY A 137 -0.10 0.68 3.64
CA GLY A 137 -0.72 1.55 2.65
C GLY A 137 0.26 1.95 1.55
N PHE A 138 1.55 2.09 1.90
CA PHE A 138 2.58 2.61 1.00
C PHE A 138 3.77 1.67 0.80
N VAL A 139 4.04 1.31 -0.46
CA VAL A 139 5.28 0.66 -0.92
C VAL A 139 5.59 1.11 -2.34
N THR A 140 6.80 1.60 -2.63
CA THR A 140 7.20 1.95 -4.00
C THR A 140 8.64 1.57 -4.30
N THR A 141 8.93 1.30 -5.57
CA THR A 141 10.27 1.44 -6.14
C THR A 141 10.51 2.88 -6.58
N LEU A 142 11.75 3.34 -6.51
CA LEU A 142 12.15 4.67 -6.97
C LEU A 142 12.63 4.62 -8.43
N ASP A 143 12.39 5.70 -9.15
CA ASP A 143 12.88 5.92 -10.51
C ASP A 143 13.37 7.36 -10.70
N SER A 144 13.65 7.76 -11.93
CA SER A 144 14.16 9.11 -12.24
C SER A 144 13.17 10.25 -11.96
N GLU A 145 11.88 9.96 -11.76
CA GLU A 145 10.88 10.99 -11.51
C GLU A 145 10.66 11.20 -10.01
N GLU A 146 10.79 12.45 -9.57
CA GLU A 146 10.41 12.84 -8.21
C GLU A 146 8.89 12.83 -8.04
N ARG A 147 8.37 12.18 -6.99
CA ARG A 147 6.93 12.11 -6.72
C ARG A 147 6.58 12.35 -5.25
N SER A 148 5.39 12.92 -5.03
CA SER A 148 4.79 13.02 -3.68
C SER A 148 4.35 11.64 -3.19
N LEU A 149 4.54 11.34 -1.91
CA LEU A 149 4.23 10.03 -1.34
C LEU A 149 2.73 9.73 -1.17
N GLY A 150 1.85 10.74 -1.19
CA GLY A 150 0.40 10.52 -1.12
C GLY A 150 -0.27 10.13 -2.45
N ARG A 151 0.42 9.43 -3.36
CA ARG A 151 -0.13 9.00 -4.66
C ARG A 151 0.40 7.63 -5.07
N ALA A 152 -0.45 6.86 -5.74
CA ALA A 152 -0.05 5.65 -6.47
C ALA A 152 0.42 5.96 -7.90
N CYS A 153 1.18 5.02 -8.45
CA CYS A 153 1.64 5.00 -9.85
C CYS A 153 2.06 3.57 -10.22
N GLN A 154 2.66 3.41 -11.40
CA GLN A 154 3.16 2.15 -11.92
C GLN A 154 4.19 1.47 -10.99
N ASN A 155 4.94 2.25 -10.21
CA ASN A 155 5.97 1.74 -9.30
C ASN A 155 5.44 1.40 -7.90
N GLY A 156 4.13 1.45 -7.69
CA GLY A 156 3.51 1.34 -6.36
C GLY A 156 3.09 2.72 -5.84
N GLY A 157 3.44 3.05 -4.60
CA GLY A 157 3.10 4.30 -3.93
C GLY A 157 2.00 4.10 -2.89
N ASN A 158 1.13 5.10 -2.72
CA ASN A 158 -0.01 5.06 -1.80
C ASN A 158 -1.13 4.19 -2.38
N LEU A 159 -0.98 2.88 -2.25
CA LEU A 159 -1.90 1.91 -2.83
C LEU A 159 -3.16 1.76 -1.99
N ASP A 160 -3.00 1.76 -0.66
CA ASP A 160 -4.07 1.59 0.31
C ASP A 160 -4.95 0.38 -0.03
N ILE A 161 -4.35 -0.72 -0.50
CA ILE A 161 -5.08 -1.97 -0.74
C ILE A 161 -5.01 -2.80 0.53
N ASN A 162 -6.18 -3.13 1.06
CA ASN A 162 -6.38 -3.85 2.32
C ASN A 162 -5.98 -5.35 2.27
N LEU A 163 -4.92 -5.69 1.53
CA LEU A 163 -4.38 -7.04 1.33
C LEU A 163 -2.83 -7.07 1.38
N LEU A 164 -2.17 -5.95 1.71
CA LEU A 164 -0.73 -5.86 2.00
C LEU A 164 -0.45 -6.09 3.48
N ASP A 165 -0.76 -7.29 3.96
CA ASP A 165 -0.55 -7.72 5.33
C ASP A 165 0.52 -8.83 5.45
N LYS A 166 0.72 -9.33 6.67
CA LYS A 166 1.70 -10.39 6.95
C LYS A 166 1.51 -11.60 6.04
N GLY A 167 2.60 -11.98 5.37
CA GLY A 167 2.67 -13.12 4.47
C GLY A 167 2.34 -12.77 3.02
N SER A 168 1.84 -11.56 2.74
CA SER A 168 1.66 -11.08 1.38
C SER A 168 3.01 -10.69 0.74
N THR A 169 3.02 -10.68 -0.58
CA THR A 169 4.14 -10.22 -1.41
C THR A 169 3.62 -9.20 -2.41
N ILE A 170 4.31 -8.08 -2.56
CA ILE A 170 4.05 -7.14 -3.65
C ILE A 170 5.18 -7.22 -4.67
N TYR A 171 4.82 -7.35 -5.94
CA TYR A 171 5.72 -7.30 -7.07
C TYR A 171 5.69 -5.90 -7.67
N LEU A 172 6.85 -5.27 -7.81
CA LEU A 172 6.96 -3.90 -8.33
C LEU A 172 7.99 -3.81 -9.45
N PRO A 173 7.70 -3.07 -10.54
CA PRO A 173 8.68 -2.78 -11.58
C PRO A 173 9.87 -2.02 -11.01
N VAL A 174 11.06 -2.19 -11.61
CA VAL A 174 12.21 -1.32 -11.34
C VAL A 174 12.60 -0.65 -12.64
N ASN A 175 12.42 0.67 -12.68
CA ASN A 175 12.64 1.49 -13.87
C ASN A 175 13.94 2.33 -13.80
N ALA A 176 14.81 2.02 -12.85
CA ALA A 176 16.11 2.66 -12.67
C ALA A 176 17.23 1.61 -12.62
N ASP A 177 18.46 2.06 -12.87
CA ASP A 177 19.66 1.20 -12.83
C ASP A 177 19.95 0.66 -11.43
N THR A 178 19.46 1.36 -10.40
CA THR A 178 19.53 0.92 -9.00
C THR A 178 18.14 0.67 -8.45
N ALA A 179 17.96 -0.45 -7.77
CA ALA A 179 16.73 -0.71 -7.02
C ALA A 179 16.79 -0.01 -5.66
N LYS A 180 15.98 1.03 -5.48
CA LYS A 180 15.69 1.60 -4.17
C LYS A 180 14.20 1.54 -3.89
N ILE A 181 13.83 1.28 -2.64
CA ILE A 181 12.44 1.25 -2.20
C ILE A 181 12.17 2.22 -1.07
N LEU A 182 10.91 2.65 -0.97
CA LEU A 182 10.33 3.30 0.20
C LEU A 182 9.13 2.50 0.68
N VAL A 183 8.97 2.43 2.00
CA VAL A 183 7.87 1.69 2.67
C VAL A 183 7.33 2.53 3.81
N GLY A 184 6.01 2.59 3.98
CA GLY A 184 5.41 3.40 5.03
C GLY A 184 3.90 3.23 5.12
N ASP A 185 3.28 4.21 5.75
CA ASP A 185 1.82 4.33 5.86
C ASP A 185 1.18 3.07 6.45
N LEU A 186 1.63 2.68 7.65
CA LEU A 186 1.12 1.50 8.32
C LEU A 186 -0.29 1.79 8.84
N HIS A 187 -1.24 0.91 8.55
CA HIS A 187 -2.61 1.01 9.06
C HIS A 187 -2.92 -0.16 9.98
N ILE A 188 -3.54 0.09 11.14
CA ILE A 188 -4.06 -0.98 12.02
C ILE A 188 -5.32 -1.61 11.44
N CYS A 189 -6.22 -0.75 10.96
CA CYS A 189 -7.49 -1.12 10.36
C CYS A 189 -7.73 -0.21 9.15
N GLN A 190 -8.12 -0.83 8.05
CA GLN A 190 -8.50 -0.13 6.83
C GLN A 190 -9.71 -0.85 6.21
N GLY A 191 -10.69 -0.08 5.75
CA GLY A 191 -11.76 -0.58 4.89
C GLY A 191 -11.41 -0.39 3.42
N ASN A 192 -11.97 -1.23 2.54
CA ASN A 192 -11.84 -1.02 1.10
C ASN A 192 -12.47 0.32 0.72
N GLY A 193 -11.72 1.16 0.02
CA GLY A 193 -12.12 2.50 -0.37
C GLY A 193 -11.79 3.60 0.63
N GLU A 194 -11.33 3.26 1.85
CA GLU A 194 -10.88 4.25 2.85
C GLU A 194 -11.88 5.43 3.00
N ALA A 195 -13.13 5.12 3.34
CA ALA A 195 -14.27 6.00 3.04
C ALA A 195 -14.19 7.43 3.61
N CYS A 196 -13.62 7.63 4.80
CA CYS A 196 -13.42 8.97 5.40
C CYS A 196 -12.09 9.63 4.98
N GLY A 197 -11.33 8.95 4.12
CA GLY A 197 -10.08 9.38 3.52
C GLY A 197 -8.82 9.19 4.38
N ILE A 198 -8.94 8.56 5.56
CA ILE A 198 -7.84 8.19 6.45
C ILE A 198 -8.19 6.86 7.15
N ALA A 199 -7.28 5.89 7.08
CA ALA A 199 -7.32 4.64 7.82
C ALA A 199 -7.12 4.86 9.34
N ILE A 200 -6.99 3.79 10.14
CA ILE A 200 -6.38 3.94 11.47
C ILE A 200 -4.86 3.90 11.28
N GLU A 201 -4.27 5.08 11.04
CA GLU A 201 -2.84 5.33 10.81
C GLU A 201 -2.00 4.92 12.00
N ALA A 202 -0.83 4.32 11.78
CA ALA A 202 -0.09 3.70 12.86
C ALA A 202 1.42 3.94 12.85
N ASP A 203 1.96 4.12 14.05
CA ASP A 203 3.39 3.94 14.30
C ASP A 203 3.71 2.46 14.43
N GLY A 204 4.88 2.01 13.97
CA GLY A 204 5.19 0.59 14.06
C GLY A 204 6.50 0.16 13.44
N GLU A 205 6.56 -1.11 13.07
CA GLU A 205 7.68 -1.75 12.38
C GLU A 205 7.19 -2.64 11.25
N ALA A 206 7.95 -2.68 10.17
CA ALA A 206 7.79 -3.65 9.09
C ALA A 206 9.06 -4.50 8.96
N THR A 207 8.89 -5.81 9.04
CA THR A 207 9.92 -6.79 8.71
C THR A 207 9.68 -7.28 7.30
N LEU A 208 10.68 -7.12 6.44
CA LEU A 208 10.57 -7.35 5.01
C LEU A 208 11.69 -8.27 4.52
N LYS A 209 11.45 -8.91 3.38
CA LYS A 209 12.46 -9.59 2.57
C LYS A 209 12.27 -9.14 1.13
N VAL A 210 13.35 -8.87 0.41
CA VAL A 210 13.28 -8.45 -0.99
C VAL A 210 14.04 -9.43 -1.86
N ASP A 211 13.42 -9.90 -2.94
CA ASP A 211 14.02 -10.78 -3.95
C ASP A 211 13.93 -10.14 -5.34
N LEU A 212 14.78 -10.58 -6.26
CA LEU A 212 14.66 -10.25 -7.68
C LEU A 212 13.77 -11.27 -8.37
N VAL A 213 12.92 -10.78 -9.27
CA VAL A 213 12.05 -11.61 -10.12
C VAL A 213 12.09 -11.15 -11.57
N ASP A 214 11.49 -11.94 -12.44
CA ASP A 214 11.24 -11.56 -13.82
C ASP A 214 10.41 -10.28 -13.91
N LYS A 215 10.54 -9.58 -15.04
CA LYS A 215 9.90 -8.28 -15.27
C LYS A 215 8.39 -8.33 -15.03
N ILE A 216 7.91 -7.42 -14.20
CA ILE A 216 6.50 -7.07 -14.03
C ILE A 216 6.35 -5.60 -14.43
N ASP A 217 5.21 -5.25 -15.04
CA ASP A 217 5.00 -3.91 -15.61
C ASP A 217 4.14 -3.00 -14.70
N PHE A 218 3.49 -3.54 -13.68
CA PHE A 218 2.59 -2.82 -12.77
C PHE A 218 2.48 -3.56 -11.43
N PRO A 219 1.98 -2.94 -10.34
CA PRO A 219 1.93 -3.60 -9.05
C PRO A 219 1.02 -4.83 -9.06
N VAL A 220 1.53 -5.94 -8.53
CA VAL A 220 0.78 -7.18 -8.33
C VAL A 220 0.95 -7.60 -6.88
N ILE A 221 -0.15 -7.94 -6.21
CA ILE A 221 -0.13 -8.41 -4.82
C ILE A 221 -0.49 -9.89 -4.83
N ASP A 222 0.44 -10.71 -4.33
CA ASP A 222 0.17 -12.10 -3.98
C ASP A 222 -0.10 -12.18 -2.48
N HIS A 223 -1.37 -12.42 -2.14
CA HIS A 223 -1.86 -12.69 -0.81
C HIS A 223 -2.27 -14.17 -0.71
N LYS A 224 -2.25 -14.73 0.50
CA LYS A 224 -2.55 -16.16 0.76
C LYS A 224 -3.77 -16.72 0.02
N ASP A 225 -4.84 -15.93 -0.09
CA ASP A 225 -6.12 -16.32 -0.70
C ASP A 225 -6.35 -15.69 -2.09
N TYR A 226 -5.59 -14.63 -2.41
CA TYR A 226 -5.90 -13.74 -3.52
C TYR A 226 -4.66 -13.39 -4.33
N LEU A 227 -4.79 -13.41 -5.65
CA LEU A 227 -3.92 -12.63 -6.51
C LEU A 227 -4.63 -11.32 -6.85
N VAL A 228 -3.99 -10.18 -6.66
CA VAL A 228 -4.56 -8.85 -6.91
C VAL A 228 -3.73 -8.11 -7.95
N ILE A 229 -4.36 -7.70 -9.04
CA ILE A 229 -3.74 -6.89 -10.08
C ILE A 229 -4.17 -5.44 -9.89
N VAL A 230 -3.22 -4.55 -9.62
CA VAL A 230 -3.49 -3.18 -9.18
C VAL A 230 -3.66 -2.25 -10.36
N GLY A 231 -4.59 -1.31 -10.25
CA GLY A 231 -4.76 -0.18 -11.14
C GLY A 231 -4.88 1.13 -10.37
N TRP A 232 -4.67 2.24 -11.08
CA TRP A 232 -4.76 3.59 -10.53
C TRP A 232 -5.32 4.54 -11.60
N GLY A 233 -5.91 5.65 -11.18
CA GLY A 233 -6.54 6.60 -12.09
C GLY A 233 -6.92 7.91 -11.42
N ASN A 234 -7.40 8.89 -12.20
CA ASN A 234 -7.80 10.19 -11.65
C ASN A 234 -9.15 10.13 -10.90
N ASN A 235 -9.91 9.06 -11.13
CA ASN A 235 -11.20 8.77 -10.52
C ASN A 235 -11.37 7.24 -10.35
N MET A 236 -12.51 6.80 -9.79
CA MET A 236 -12.76 5.37 -9.55
C MET A 236 -12.83 4.59 -10.85
N GLU A 237 -13.57 5.10 -11.84
CA GLU A 237 -13.77 4.49 -13.14
C GLU A 237 -12.45 4.28 -13.89
N ASP A 238 -11.59 5.30 -13.93
CA ASP A 238 -10.25 5.24 -14.53
C ASP A 238 -9.39 4.19 -13.81
N SER A 239 -9.41 4.17 -12.47
CA SER A 239 -8.62 3.23 -11.70
C SER A 239 -9.05 1.78 -11.98
N VAL A 240 -10.36 1.56 -12.07
CA VAL A 240 -10.95 0.24 -12.34
C VAL A 240 -10.61 -0.19 -13.77
N ALA A 241 -10.78 0.69 -14.75
CA ALA A 241 -10.39 0.43 -16.13
C ALA A 241 -8.91 0.05 -16.24
N CYS A 242 -8.03 0.78 -15.55
CA CYS A 242 -6.61 0.46 -15.46
C CYS A 242 -6.36 -0.90 -14.81
N SER A 243 -7.03 -1.24 -13.70
CA SER A 243 -6.85 -2.54 -13.03
C SER A 243 -7.29 -3.72 -13.90
N VAL A 244 -8.36 -3.55 -14.68
CA VAL A 244 -8.88 -4.56 -15.61
C VAL A 244 -7.93 -4.73 -16.80
N GLU A 245 -7.42 -3.63 -17.36
CA GLU A 245 -6.41 -3.65 -18.41
C GLU A 245 -5.15 -4.40 -17.96
N ASN A 246 -4.64 -4.05 -16.78
CA ASN A 246 -3.49 -4.70 -16.18
C ASN A 246 -3.77 -6.19 -15.92
N ALA A 247 -4.97 -6.56 -15.47
CA ALA A 247 -5.34 -7.96 -15.27
C ALA A 247 -5.32 -8.76 -16.58
N ILE A 248 -5.84 -8.19 -17.67
CA ILE A 248 -5.77 -8.83 -19.00
C ILE A 248 -4.31 -9.04 -19.41
N CYS A 249 -3.49 -7.99 -19.30
CA CYS A 249 -2.06 -8.05 -19.63
C CYS A 249 -1.29 -9.07 -18.77
N TYR A 250 -1.59 -9.15 -17.48
CA TYR A 250 -0.96 -10.11 -16.57
C TYR A 250 -1.36 -11.54 -16.94
N LEU A 251 -2.67 -11.80 -17.08
CA LEU A 251 -3.18 -13.13 -17.40
C LEU A 251 -2.62 -13.62 -18.73
N GLN A 252 -2.49 -12.77 -19.74
CA GLN A 252 -1.93 -13.17 -21.04
C GLN A 252 -0.46 -13.65 -20.98
N ARG A 253 0.22 -13.48 -19.84
CA ARG A 253 1.57 -14.01 -19.58
C ARG A 253 1.55 -15.32 -18.77
N VAL A 254 0.38 -15.81 -18.36
CA VAL A 254 0.21 -16.98 -17.49
C VAL A 254 -0.51 -18.10 -18.24
N PHE A 255 0.00 -19.32 -18.16
CA PHE A 255 -0.68 -20.49 -18.71
C PHE A 255 -1.95 -20.82 -17.89
N PRO A 256 -3.11 -21.09 -18.52
CA PRO A 256 -3.33 -21.32 -19.95
C PRO A 256 -3.80 -20.08 -20.76
N PHE A 257 -3.87 -18.92 -20.12
CA PHE A 257 -4.42 -17.70 -20.74
C PHE A 257 -3.51 -17.12 -21.83
N ASN A 258 -2.23 -17.50 -21.87
CA ASN A 258 -1.29 -17.08 -22.92
C ASN A 258 -1.73 -17.47 -24.34
N ASP A 259 -2.55 -18.52 -24.48
CA ASP A 259 -3.09 -18.98 -25.77
C ASP A 259 -4.49 -18.39 -26.08
N TRP A 260 -5.07 -17.62 -25.15
CA TRP A 260 -6.40 -17.04 -25.29
C TRP A 260 -6.35 -15.70 -26.01
N SER A 261 -7.41 -15.39 -26.74
CA SER A 261 -7.57 -14.03 -27.26
C SER A 261 -7.79 -13.05 -26.11
N ARG A 262 -7.39 -11.80 -26.32
CA ARG A 262 -7.63 -10.71 -25.37
C ARG A 262 -9.10 -10.59 -24.94
N GLY A 263 -10.03 -10.84 -25.86
CA GLY A 263 -11.47 -10.83 -25.59
C GLY A 263 -11.94 -11.98 -24.70
N GLU A 264 -11.35 -13.18 -24.82
CA GLU A 264 -11.65 -14.31 -23.93
C GLU A 264 -11.13 -14.08 -22.51
N ILE A 265 -9.91 -13.54 -22.39
CA ILE A 265 -9.37 -13.14 -21.08
C ILE A 265 -10.26 -12.07 -20.46
N TYR A 266 -10.70 -11.06 -21.22
CA TYR A 266 -11.58 -10.02 -20.69
C TYR A 266 -12.92 -10.57 -20.19
N LYS A 267 -13.57 -11.49 -20.94
CA LYS A 267 -14.77 -12.19 -20.45
C LYS A 267 -14.50 -12.97 -19.16
N PHE A 268 -13.34 -13.63 -19.07
CA PHE A 268 -12.94 -14.36 -17.86
C PHE A 268 -12.74 -13.42 -16.67
N VAL A 269 -12.07 -12.28 -16.87
CA VAL A 269 -11.95 -11.23 -15.84
C VAL A 269 -13.32 -10.79 -15.35
N SER A 270 -14.31 -10.64 -16.25
CA SER A 270 -15.68 -10.30 -15.84
C SER A 270 -16.39 -11.42 -15.06
N ALA A 271 -16.02 -12.68 -15.24
CA ALA A 271 -16.67 -13.82 -14.61
C ALA A 271 -16.06 -14.16 -13.23
N GLU A 272 -14.74 -14.06 -13.10
CA GLU A 272 -13.98 -14.50 -11.91
C GLU A 272 -13.24 -13.35 -11.20
N GLY A 273 -12.95 -12.26 -11.91
CA GLY A 273 -12.29 -11.09 -11.35
C GLY A 273 -13.29 -10.27 -10.52
N ASN A 274 -12.89 -9.97 -9.29
CA ASN A 274 -13.69 -9.13 -8.38
C ASN A 274 -12.96 -7.78 -8.22
N ILE A 275 -13.70 -6.67 -8.20
CA ILE A 275 -13.10 -5.34 -8.07
C ILE A 275 -13.04 -4.99 -6.58
N THR A 276 -11.86 -4.60 -6.11
CA THR A 276 -11.66 -4.03 -4.78
C THR A 276 -11.10 -2.62 -4.90
N MET A 277 -11.59 -1.70 -4.05
CA MET A 277 -11.04 -0.36 -3.97
C MET A 277 -9.90 -0.31 -2.95
N GLY A 278 -8.84 0.41 -3.32
CA GLY A 278 -7.80 0.82 -2.37
C GLY A 278 -8.21 2.13 -1.69
N ASN A 279 -7.55 3.24 -2.05
CA ASN A 279 -8.03 4.59 -1.76
C ASN A 279 -9.05 5.01 -2.82
N ALA A 280 -10.28 5.28 -2.41
CA ALA A 280 -11.35 5.67 -3.34
C ALA A 280 -11.33 7.17 -3.69
N THR A 281 -10.46 7.97 -3.07
CA THR A 281 -10.50 9.43 -3.19
C THR A 281 -9.11 10.06 -3.32
N GLY A 282 -9.07 11.39 -3.48
CA GLY A 282 -7.82 12.12 -3.66
C GLY A 282 -7.53 12.42 -5.13
N LYS A 283 -6.25 12.67 -5.44
CA LYS A 283 -5.83 13.01 -6.81
C LYS A 283 -5.61 11.77 -7.68
N VAL A 284 -5.24 10.67 -7.04
CA VAL A 284 -5.07 9.37 -7.67
C VAL A 284 -5.84 8.38 -6.81
N VAL A 285 -6.79 7.70 -7.43
CA VAL A 285 -7.61 6.64 -6.87
C VAL A 285 -6.98 5.31 -7.25
N THR A 286 -7.08 4.32 -6.37
CA THR A 286 -6.56 2.97 -6.60
C THR A 286 -7.64 1.91 -6.50
N SER A 287 -7.48 0.87 -7.30
CA SER A 287 -8.31 -0.33 -7.25
C SER A 287 -7.48 -1.55 -7.61
N GLY A 288 -8.07 -2.72 -7.47
CA GLY A 288 -7.48 -3.95 -7.96
C GLY A 288 -8.54 -4.92 -8.45
N VAL A 289 -8.17 -5.74 -9.43
CA VAL A 289 -8.90 -6.96 -9.75
C VAL A 289 -8.29 -8.09 -8.95
N HIS A 290 -9.04 -8.67 -8.00
CA HIS A 290 -8.60 -9.83 -7.26
C HIS A 290 -9.27 -11.14 -7.72
N PHE A 291 -8.46 -12.19 -7.75
CA PHE A 291 -8.85 -13.55 -8.11
C PHE A 291 -8.66 -14.47 -6.91
N TYR A 292 -9.67 -15.29 -6.61
CA TYR A 292 -9.56 -16.30 -5.55
C TYR A 292 -8.68 -17.46 -6.03
N LYS A 293 -7.46 -17.61 -5.49
CA LYS A 293 -6.51 -18.64 -5.92
C LYS A 293 -7.11 -20.06 -5.92
N ARG A 294 -7.90 -20.36 -4.88
CA ARG A 294 -8.56 -21.67 -4.70
C ARG A 294 -9.64 -22.02 -5.75
N ARG A 295 -10.17 -21.03 -6.48
CA ARG A 295 -11.26 -21.24 -7.45
C ARG A 295 -10.75 -21.56 -8.86
N ILE A 296 -9.54 -21.09 -9.17
CA ILE A 296 -9.04 -21.11 -10.54
C ILE A 296 -8.05 -22.26 -10.68
N LYS A 297 -8.51 -23.30 -11.39
CA LYS A 297 -7.73 -24.50 -11.67
C LYS A 297 -7.67 -24.74 -13.16
N ASN A 298 -6.57 -25.32 -13.62
CA ASN A 298 -6.48 -25.81 -14.99
C ASN A 298 -7.32 -27.09 -15.17
N GLN A 299 -7.41 -27.58 -16.41
CA GLN A 299 -8.15 -28.80 -16.76
C GLN A 299 -7.70 -30.07 -16.01
N TYR A 300 -6.50 -30.06 -15.43
CA TYR A 300 -5.96 -31.17 -14.65
C TYR A 300 -6.19 -31.00 -13.14
N GLY A 301 -6.89 -29.95 -12.71
CA GLY A 301 -7.22 -29.68 -11.31
C GLY A 301 -6.11 -28.98 -10.51
N PHE A 302 -5.02 -28.56 -11.13
CA PHE A 302 -3.96 -27.80 -10.46
C PHE A 302 -4.33 -26.31 -10.38
N PRO A 303 -4.04 -25.63 -9.25
CA PRO A 303 -4.19 -24.17 -9.16
C PRO A 303 -3.38 -23.45 -10.23
N ILE A 304 -3.92 -22.35 -10.77
CA ILE A 304 -3.20 -21.51 -11.73
C ILE A 304 -2.27 -20.49 -11.01
N PHE A 305 -2.64 -20.06 -9.79
CA PHE A 305 -1.88 -19.12 -8.96
C PHE A 305 -1.68 -19.64 -7.53
#